data_AF-A0A3C0UV22-F1
#
_entry.id   AF-A0A3C0UV22-F1
#
_cell.length_a   1.000
_cell.length_b   1.000
_cell.length_c   1.000
_cell.angle_alpha   90.00
_cell.angle_beta   90.00
_cell.angle_gamma   90.00
#
_symmetry.space_group_name_H-M   'P 1'
#
loop_
_entity.id
_entity.type
_entity.pdbx_description
1 polymer ?
#
loop_
_entity_poly.entity_id
_entity_poly.type
_entity_poly.pdbx_seq_one_letter_code
_entity_poly.pdbx_strand_id
1 'polypeptide(L)'
;MSIYLRTLSVAAALTAATTLASYKSSPSPRPAKKPAVAAADIKVPAGFNVTILAEDLETPRHLAVSKGGDIYVKINKLKEGKAIYRLRDTNGDGVIDEKIGFGDYKGSGMYIRGGYLYASSSTSVYRYKLNDKEEVIDYDHPELIVKGLVARGRDEAKNLTVDNNGYVYVNVGSYDETCKQPGTKQGIMPCPLLDSIGGIWRFKTDRLNQYYSDGIRYATGLKNVVGLDWNSTNNSLFALMHGRGKFHEDFPQYYTPQDSEKLPAETLYELRQGDDAGWPYVYY
;
A
#
# COMPACT_ATOMS: atom_id res chain seq x y z
N MET A 1 -77.82 37.87 -21.75
CA MET A 1 -78.89 37.45 -20.83
C MET A 1 -78.25 36.52 -19.81
N SER A 2 -77.65 37.08 -18.75
CA SER A 2 -78.10 36.96 -17.34
C SER A 2 -78.27 35.50 -16.90
N ILE A 3 -77.54 34.96 -15.92
CA ILE A 3 -77.83 35.14 -14.49
C ILE A 3 -76.61 34.71 -13.63
N TYR A 4 -76.34 35.49 -12.58
CA TYR A 4 -75.48 35.19 -11.43
C TYR A 4 -76.09 34.09 -10.55
N LEU A 5 -75.27 33.27 -9.86
CA LEU A 5 -75.50 33.03 -8.42
C LEU A 5 -74.23 32.51 -7.71
N ARG A 6 -73.90 33.19 -6.61
CA ARG A 6 -72.86 32.87 -5.63
C ARG A 6 -73.37 31.81 -4.66
N THR A 7 -72.49 30.92 -4.21
CA THR A 7 -72.54 30.35 -2.85
C THR A 7 -71.15 30.28 -2.24
N LEU A 8 -71.01 30.93 -1.08
CA LEU A 8 -69.91 30.81 -0.14
C LEU A 8 -69.77 29.35 0.33
N SER A 9 -68.57 28.89 0.70
CA SER A 9 -68.15 28.83 2.12
C SER A 9 -66.88 28.00 2.37
N VAL A 10 -66.21 28.41 3.45
CA VAL A 10 -65.25 27.70 4.31
C VAL A 10 -63.80 27.55 3.82
N ALA A 11 -62.98 28.47 4.33
CA ALA A 11 -61.55 28.29 4.54
C ALA A 11 -61.30 27.19 5.59
N ALA A 12 -60.46 26.22 5.25
CA ALA A 12 -59.80 25.34 6.21
C ALA A 12 -58.30 25.42 5.95
N ALA A 13 -57.60 26.23 6.73
CA ALA A 13 -56.14 26.27 6.76
C ALA A 13 -55.64 24.99 7.46
N LEU A 14 -55.14 24.02 6.70
CA LEU A 14 -54.36 22.91 7.25
C LEU A 14 -52.93 23.40 7.50
N THR A 15 -52.65 23.82 8.73
CA THR A 15 -51.27 23.93 9.23
C THR A 15 -50.77 22.54 9.62
N ALA A 16 -50.19 21.81 8.66
CA ALA A 16 -49.43 20.61 8.95
C ALA A 16 -48.06 21.02 9.53
N ALA A 17 -47.95 21.09 10.85
CA ALA A 17 -46.68 21.23 11.54
C ALA A 17 -45.90 19.91 11.43
N THR A 18 -45.05 19.78 10.40
CA THR A 18 -44.07 18.69 10.32
C THR A 18 -42.95 18.95 11.32
N THR A 19 -43.00 18.27 12.45
CA THR A 19 -41.87 18.18 13.38
C THR A 19 -40.79 17.30 12.75
N LEU A 20 -39.75 17.93 12.19
CA LEU A 20 -38.53 17.25 11.80
C LEU A 20 -37.78 16.82 13.07
N ALA A 21 -38.07 15.61 13.55
CA ALA A 21 -37.25 14.94 14.54
C ALA A 21 -35.87 14.69 13.93
N SER A 22 -34.89 15.52 14.30
CA SER A 22 -33.49 15.29 13.96
C SER A 22 -33.02 14.01 14.63
N TYR A 23 -32.94 12.92 13.86
CA TYR A 23 -32.20 11.73 14.25
C TYR A 23 -30.72 12.12 14.37
N LYS A 24 -30.28 12.46 15.59
CA LYS A 24 -28.86 12.50 15.91
C LYS A 24 -28.36 11.07 15.84
N SER A 25 -27.69 10.71 14.76
CA SER A 25 -26.91 9.48 14.68
C SER A 25 -25.86 9.52 15.78
N SER A 26 -26.05 8.75 16.85
CA SER A 26 -25.02 8.53 17.85
C SER A 26 -23.76 8.00 17.16
N PRO A 27 -22.56 8.56 17.44
CA PRO A 27 -21.34 8.06 16.86
C PRO A 27 -21.17 6.59 17.26
N SER A 28 -20.98 5.72 16.26
CA SER A 28 -20.71 4.30 16.48
C SER A 28 -19.48 4.16 17.41
N PRO A 29 -19.50 3.28 18.42
CA PRO A 29 -18.36 3.07 19.30
C PRO A 29 -17.12 2.76 18.48
N ARG A 30 -16.06 3.56 18.64
CA ARG A 30 -14.76 3.27 18.04
C ARG A 30 -14.34 1.88 18.54
N PRO A 31 -13.99 0.93 17.65
CA PRO A 31 -13.56 -0.39 18.10
C PRO A 31 -12.40 -0.23 19.07
N ALA A 32 -12.48 -0.91 20.22
CA ALA A 32 -11.45 -0.89 21.24
C ALA A 32 -10.10 -1.26 20.63
N LYS A 33 -9.05 -0.53 21.03
CA LYS A 33 -7.67 -0.82 20.61
C LYS A 33 -7.38 -2.27 21.01
N LYS A 34 -7.01 -3.12 20.04
CA LYS A 34 -6.61 -4.50 20.33
C LYS A 34 -5.51 -4.49 21.41
N PRO A 35 -5.50 -5.45 22.35
CA PRO A 35 -4.41 -5.56 23.31
C PRO A 35 -3.06 -5.59 22.58
N ALA A 36 -2.08 -4.86 23.11
CA ALA A 36 -0.71 -4.93 22.61
C ALA A 36 -0.19 -6.37 22.82
N VAL A 37 0.45 -6.94 21.80
CA VAL A 37 1.14 -8.22 21.92
C VAL A 37 2.39 -7.99 22.78
N ALA A 38 2.55 -8.73 23.88
CA ALA A 38 3.75 -8.61 24.68
C ALA A 38 4.94 -9.26 23.95
N ALA A 39 6.14 -8.69 24.07
CA ALA A 39 7.34 -9.27 23.45
C ALA A 39 7.58 -10.73 23.87
N ALA A 40 7.23 -11.07 25.12
CA ALA A 40 7.34 -12.43 25.67
C ALA A 40 6.45 -13.46 24.96
N ASP A 41 5.41 -13.03 24.25
CA ASP A 41 4.51 -13.91 23.50
C ASP A 41 5.05 -14.23 22.09
N ILE A 42 6.11 -13.53 21.64
CA ILE A 42 6.72 -13.73 20.33
C ILE A 42 7.81 -14.80 20.45
N LYS A 43 7.56 -15.96 19.84
CA LYS A 43 8.55 -17.05 19.77
C LYS A 43 9.61 -16.73 18.71
N VAL A 44 10.87 -16.83 19.10
CA VAL A 44 12.02 -16.66 18.20
C VAL A 44 12.99 -17.84 18.27
N PRO A 45 13.82 -18.06 17.23
CA PRO A 45 14.84 -19.10 17.24
C PRO A 45 15.83 -18.92 18.41
N ALA A 46 16.48 -20.02 18.79
CA ALA A 46 17.53 -19.97 19.82
C ALA A 46 18.63 -18.96 19.46
N GLY A 47 19.04 -18.13 20.43
CA GLY A 47 20.03 -17.08 20.23
C GLY A 47 19.45 -15.72 19.80
N PHE A 48 18.14 -15.61 19.59
CA PHE A 48 17.45 -14.35 19.30
C PHE A 48 16.61 -13.87 20.49
N ASN A 49 16.48 -12.55 20.57
CA ASN A 49 15.67 -11.85 21.57
C ASN A 49 14.73 -10.88 20.84
N VAL A 50 13.58 -10.57 21.42
CA VAL A 50 12.64 -9.56 20.89
C VAL A 50 12.36 -8.53 21.96
N THR A 51 12.37 -7.26 21.55
CA THR A 51 11.98 -6.11 22.37
C THR A 51 10.98 -5.26 21.60
N ILE A 52 10.15 -4.51 22.33
CA ILE A 52 9.28 -3.49 21.75
C ILE A 52 10.10 -2.20 21.69
N LEU A 53 10.48 -1.78 20.49
CA LEU A 53 11.22 -0.52 20.29
C LEU A 53 10.28 0.69 20.31
N ALA A 54 9.10 0.57 19.70
CA ALA A 54 8.13 1.65 19.59
C ALA A 54 6.69 1.15 19.54
N GLU A 55 5.81 1.88 20.20
CA GLU A 55 4.36 1.66 20.16
C GLU A 55 3.64 2.84 19.48
N ASP A 56 2.31 2.75 19.38
CA ASP A 56 1.42 3.81 18.89
C ASP A 56 1.66 4.28 17.45
N LEU A 57 2.08 3.36 16.59
CA LEU A 57 2.14 3.56 15.14
C LEU A 57 0.83 3.08 14.49
N GLU A 58 0.23 3.94 13.65
CA GLU A 58 -1.03 3.66 12.97
C GLU A 58 -0.82 2.72 11.77
N THR A 59 -0.91 1.40 11.97
CA THR A 59 -0.72 0.39 10.89
C THR A 59 0.61 0.55 10.15
N PRO A 60 1.76 0.31 10.83
CA PRO A 60 3.08 0.40 10.22
C PRO A 60 3.22 -0.53 9.00
N ARG A 61 3.99 -0.08 8.02
CA ARG A 61 4.30 -0.77 6.75
C ARG A 61 5.81 -0.99 6.66
N HIS A 62 6.47 -0.58 5.58
CA HIS A 62 7.92 -0.75 5.44
C HIS A 62 8.68 0.25 6.31
N LEU A 63 9.90 -0.15 6.66
CA LEU A 63 10.87 0.67 7.36
C LEU A 63 12.21 0.66 6.65
N ALA A 64 13.03 1.67 6.92
CA ALA A 64 14.45 1.70 6.58
C ALA A 64 15.23 2.20 7.79
N VAL A 65 16.43 1.65 8.01
CA VAL A 65 17.29 2.00 9.15
C VAL A 65 18.49 2.77 8.62
N SER A 66 18.74 3.95 9.19
CA SER A 66 19.87 4.79 8.82
C SER A 66 21.18 4.26 9.43
N LYS A 67 22.32 4.68 8.89
CA LYS A 67 23.64 4.46 9.52
C LYS A 67 23.73 4.89 10.99
N GLY A 68 22.99 5.94 11.36
CA GLY A 68 22.94 6.46 12.73
C GLY A 68 22.02 5.70 13.68
N GLY A 69 21.25 4.72 13.18
CA GLY A 69 20.28 3.97 13.97
C GLY A 69 18.86 4.54 13.97
N ASP A 70 18.60 5.65 13.26
CA ASP A 70 17.24 6.15 13.07
C ASP A 70 16.43 5.13 12.26
N ILE A 71 15.19 4.91 12.68
CA ILE A 71 14.24 4.07 11.95
C ILE A 71 13.23 4.98 11.27
N TYR A 72 13.23 4.99 9.94
CA TYR A 72 12.19 5.62 9.15
C TYR A 72 11.10 4.60 8.85
N VAL A 73 9.88 4.83 9.33
CA VAL A 73 8.75 3.92 9.14
C VAL A 73 7.62 4.61 8.38
N LYS A 74 7.06 3.91 7.39
CA LYS A 74 5.82 4.32 6.72
C LYS A 74 4.63 3.77 7.49
N ILE A 75 3.58 4.58 7.63
CA ILE A 75 2.28 4.14 8.13
C ILE A 75 1.22 4.26 7.03
N ASN A 76 0.27 3.32 7.01
CA ASN A 76 -0.73 3.25 5.95
C ASN A 76 -1.80 4.36 6.05
N LYS A 77 -2.02 4.90 7.25
CA LYS A 77 -2.97 5.98 7.51
C LYS A 77 -2.23 7.22 7.94
N LEU A 78 -2.75 8.39 7.59
CA LEU A 78 -2.22 9.64 8.13
C LEU A 78 -2.52 9.71 9.63
N LYS A 79 -1.49 9.97 10.42
CA LYS A 79 -1.60 10.36 11.83
C LYS A 79 -1.15 11.82 11.90
N GLU A 80 -2.02 12.70 12.36
CA GLU A 80 -1.74 14.15 12.42
C GLU A 80 -1.29 14.74 11.07
N GLY A 81 -1.86 14.24 9.97
CA GLY A 81 -1.51 14.67 8.62
C GLY A 81 -0.16 14.14 8.09
N LYS A 82 0.53 13.28 8.84
CA LYS A 82 1.82 12.69 8.45
C LYS A 82 1.70 11.16 8.28
N ALA A 83 2.49 10.59 7.38
CA ALA A 83 2.51 9.16 7.05
C ALA A 83 3.90 8.53 7.10
N ILE A 84 4.95 9.31 7.34
CA ILE A 84 6.31 8.81 7.58
C ILE A 84 6.74 9.31 8.97
N TYR A 85 7.35 8.44 9.75
CA TYR A 85 7.89 8.79 11.05
C TYR A 85 9.36 8.40 11.13
N ARG A 86 10.21 9.33 11.57
CA ARG A 86 11.54 9.01 12.06
C ARG A 86 11.43 8.69 13.55
N LEU A 87 11.88 7.51 13.93
CA LEU A 87 11.98 7.02 15.29
C LEU A 87 13.44 7.04 15.70
N ARG A 88 13.74 7.68 16.83
CA ARG A 88 15.09 7.75 17.39
C ARG A 88 15.06 7.35 18.86
N ASP A 89 16.08 6.61 19.24
CA ASP A 89 16.49 6.39 20.61
C ASP A 89 17.65 7.35 20.89
N THR A 90 17.42 8.37 21.71
CA THR A 90 18.43 9.41 21.97
C THR A 90 19.42 9.04 23.08
N ASN A 91 19.12 8.01 23.88
CA ASN A 91 19.91 7.64 25.06
C ASN A 91 20.61 6.27 24.91
N GLY A 92 20.28 5.49 23.89
CA GLY A 92 20.88 4.19 23.57
C GLY A 92 20.36 3.03 24.42
N ASP A 93 19.21 3.16 25.08
CA ASP A 93 18.63 2.12 25.94
C ASP A 93 17.78 1.08 25.18
N GLY A 94 17.61 1.28 23.86
CA GLY A 94 16.82 0.42 22.99
C GLY A 94 15.33 0.77 22.96
N VAL A 95 14.92 1.91 23.52
CA VAL A 95 13.54 2.41 23.48
C VAL A 95 13.48 3.72 22.71
N ILE A 96 12.53 3.82 21.78
CA ILE A 96 12.33 5.05 21.02
C ILE A 96 11.70 6.13 21.91
N ASP A 97 12.45 7.20 22.16
CA ASP A 97 12.03 8.37 22.95
C ASP A 97 11.69 9.60 22.09
N GLU A 98 12.09 9.61 20.81
CA GLU A 98 11.85 10.72 19.90
C GLU A 98 11.17 10.25 18.60
N LYS A 99 10.05 10.91 18.23
CA LYS A 99 9.30 10.63 17.00
C LYS A 99 9.04 11.93 16.22
N ILE A 100 9.50 12.01 14.98
CA ILE A 100 9.21 13.14 14.07
C ILE A 100 8.40 12.65 12.88
N GLY A 101 7.21 13.22 12.70
CA GLY A 101 6.30 12.92 11.59
C GLY A 101 6.50 13.84 10.39
N PHE A 102 6.56 13.28 9.19
CA PHE A 102 6.69 14.01 7.92
C PHE A 102 5.99 13.25 6.77
N GLY A 103 5.89 13.89 5.60
CA GLY A 103 5.21 13.36 4.42
C GLY A 103 3.69 13.21 4.59
N ASP A 104 2.91 13.94 3.81
CA ASP A 104 1.44 14.02 3.89
C ASP A 104 0.71 13.03 2.96
N TYR A 105 1.43 12.06 2.41
CA TYR A 105 0.90 11.06 1.47
C TYR A 105 0.97 9.64 2.06
N LYS A 106 -0.13 8.90 1.96
CA LYS A 106 -0.21 7.47 2.32
C LYS A 106 0.57 6.62 1.33
N GLY A 107 1.03 5.44 1.76
CA GLY A 107 1.74 4.47 0.90
C GLY A 107 2.37 3.35 1.72
N SER A 108 3.36 2.66 1.16
CA SER A 108 4.02 1.53 1.83
C SER A 108 5.53 1.58 1.82
N GLY A 109 6.16 1.78 0.66
CA GLY A 109 7.58 1.57 0.47
C GLY A 109 8.46 2.59 1.20
N MET A 110 9.57 2.09 1.76
CA MET A 110 10.66 2.84 2.37
C MET A 110 11.99 2.17 2.02
N TYR A 111 12.98 2.94 1.58
CA TYR A 111 14.31 2.39 1.28
C TYR A 111 15.38 3.47 1.33
N ILE A 112 16.57 3.16 1.84
CA ILE A 112 17.72 4.09 1.86
C ILE A 112 18.75 3.60 0.86
N ARG A 113 19.18 4.48 -0.06
CA ARG A 113 20.34 4.24 -0.93
C ARG A 113 20.89 5.52 -1.51
N GLY A 114 22.21 5.59 -1.63
CA GLY A 114 22.88 6.65 -2.41
C GLY A 114 22.61 8.06 -1.90
N GLY A 115 22.53 8.25 -0.57
CA GLY A 115 22.29 9.56 0.05
C GLY A 115 20.82 10.01 0.02
N TYR A 116 19.89 9.09 -0.23
CA TYR A 116 18.47 9.39 -0.28
C TYR A 116 17.62 8.35 0.47
N LEU A 117 16.57 8.82 1.13
CA LEU A 117 15.47 8.02 1.63
C LEU A 117 14.33 8.07 0.61
N TYR A 118 14.03 6.94 -0.02
CA TYR A 118 12.93 6.78 -0.96
C TYR A 118 11.67 6.36 -0.22
N ALA A 119 10.55 6.98 -0.58
CA ALA A 119 9.24 6.69 0.00
C ALA A 119 8.17 6.72 -1.09
N SER A 120 7.21 5.80 -1.04
CA SER A 120 6.12 5.78 -2.02
C SER A 120 4.79 6.24 -1.48
N SER A 121 3.94 6.69 -2.41
CA SER A 121 2.50 6.69 -2.26
C SER A 121 1.84 5.56 -3.08
N SER A 122 0.51 5.46 -3.09
CA SER A 122 -0.19 4.57 -4.03
C SER A 122 0.07 4.90 -5.51
N THR A 123 0.47 6.15 -5.81
CA THR A 123 0.55 6.68 -7.19
C THR A 123 1.91 7.31 -7.56
N SER A 124 2.82 7.45 -6.60
CA SER A 124 4.05 8.22 -6.77
C SER A 124 5.22 7.64 -5.97
N VAL A 125 6.44 8.04 -6.36
CA VAL A 125 7.68 7.80 -5.62
C VAL A 125 8.33 9.13 -5.33
N TYR A 126 8.72 9.34 -4.09
CA TYR A 126 9.44 10.50 -3.60
C TYR A 126 10.81 10.07 -3.08
N ARG A 127 11.72 11.04 -2.97
CA ARG A 127 12.93 10.87 -2.18
C ARG A 127 13.25 12.10 -1.34
N TYR A 128 13.90 11.88 -0.22
CA TYR A 128 14.41 12.91 0.68
C TYR A 128 15.92 12.84 0.70
N LYS A 129 16.57 14.00 0.57
CA LYS A 129 18.04 14.06 0.65
C LYS A 129 18.48 13.78 2.08
N LEU A 130 19.50 12.95 2.21
CA LEU A 130 20.09 12.58 3.49
C LEU A 130 21.48 13.22 3.66
N ASN A 131 21.86 13.45 4.91
CA ASN A 131 23.23 13.79 5.27
C ASN A 131 24.11 12.52 5.39
N ASP A 132 25.37 12.67 5.82
CA ASP A 132 26.32 11.56 5.92
C ASP A 132 25.94 10.49 6.96
N LYS A 133 25.11 10.85 7.95
CA LYS A 133 24.52 9.95 8.95
C LYS A 133 23.22 9.30 8.49
N GLU A 134 22.83 9.56 7.24
CA GLU A 134 21.57 9.15 6.64
C GLU A 134 20.34 9.77 7.32
N GLU A 135 20.49 10.99 7.86
CA GLU A 135 19.38 11.78 8.42
C GLU A 135 18.78 12.69 7.35
N VAL A 136 17.44 12.76 7.28
CA VAL A 136 16.73 13.68 6.36
C VAL A 136 17.09 15.13 6.66
N ILE A 137 17.60 15.82 5.64
CA ILE A 137 18.05 17.22 5.73
C ILE A 137 16.86 18.18 5.72
N ASP A 138 15.87 17.90 4.88
CA ASP A 138 14.67 18.72 4.70
C ASP A 138 13.45 17.80 4.59
N TYR A 139 12.57 17.87 5.59
CA TYR A 139 11.37 17.04 5.69
C TYR A 139 10.20 17.55 4.84
N ASP A 140 10.20 18.84 4.49
CA ASP A 140 9.05 19.51 3.88
C ASP A 140 9.16 19.58 2.35
N HIS A 141 10.37 19.40 1.80
CA HIS A 141 10.62 19.46 0.36
C HIS A 141 11.15 18.14 -0.22
N PRO A 142 10.33 17.07 -0.28
CA PRO A 142 10.71 15.86 -1.01
C PRO A 142 10.83 16.13 -2.52
N GLU A 143 11.73 15.41 -3.16
CA GLU A 143 11.82 15.37 -4.61
C GLU A 143 10.90 14.28 -5.17
N LEU A 144 10.04 14.63 -6.14
CA LEU A 144 9.19 13.67 -6.84
C LEU A 144 9.99 12.95 -7.93
N ILE A 145 10.07 11.63 -7.86
CA ILE A 145 10.78 10.79 -8.85
C ILE A 145 9.83 10.25 -9.90
N VAL A 146 8.71 9.65 -9.47
CA VAL A 146 7.71 9.03 -10.34
C VAL A 146 6.32 9.49 -9.95
N LYS A 147 5.44 9.69 -10.93
CA LYS A 147 4.02 10.00 -10.73
C LYS A 147 3.13 9.24 -11.71
N GLY A 148 1.87 9.10 -11.33
CA GLY A 148 0.85 8.47 -12.18
C GLY A 148 0.92 6.94 -12.21
N LEU A 149 1.53 6.31 -11.20
CA LEU A 149 1.43 4.87 -11.02
C LEU A 149 -0.03 4.49 -10.82
N VAL A 150 -0.43 3.34 -11.36
CA VAL A 150 -1.83 2.88 -11.30
C VAL A 150 -2.23 2.54 -9.86
N ALA A 151 -3.38 3.06 -9.44
CA ALA A 151 -4.03 2.79 -8.17
C ALA A 151 -5.55 2.78 -8.39
N ARG A 152 -6.21 1.65 -8.10
CA ARG A 152 -7.66 1.44 -8.33
C ARG A 152 -8.34 0.67 -7.20
N GLY A 153 -8.00 0.99 -5.95
CA GLY A 153 -8.66 0.52 -4.73
C GLY A 153 -8.26 -0.87 -4.23
N ARG A 154 -7.36 -1.58 -4.92
CA ARG A 154 -6.84 -2.91 -4.54
C ARG A 154 -5.35 -3.00 -4.86
N ASP A 155 -4.62 -3.71 -3.99
CA ASP A 155 -3.19 -4.01 -4.13
C ASP A 155 -2.35 -2.76 -4.48
N GLU A 156 -2.67 -1.64 -3.84
CA GLU A 156 -2.10 -0.34 -4.16
C GLU A 156 -0.72 -0.09 -3.57
N ALA A 157 -0.23 -0.99 -2.71
CA ALA A 157 1.10 -0.90 -2.13
C ALA A 157 2.16 -0.79 -3.25
N LYS A 158 3.00 0.24 -3.15
CA LYS A 158 4.11 0.52 -4.07
C LYS A 158 5.40 0.29 -3.32
N ASN A 159 5.77 -0.96 -3.15
CA ASN A 159 7.04 -1.34 -2.55
C ASN A 159 8.15 -1.04 -3.55
N LEU A 160 9.32 -0.68 -3.03
CA LEU A 160 10.41 -0.22 -3.86
C LEU A 160 11.76 -0.67 -3.33
N THR A 161 12.72 -0.76 -4.24
CA THR A 161 14.15 -0.90 -3.96
C THR A 161 14.91 -0.11 -5.02
N VAL A 162 16.20 0.14 -4.79
CA VAL A 162 17.06 0.88 -5.72
C VAL A 162 18.29 0.03 -6.00
N ASP A 163 18.75 -0.06 -7.24
CA ASP A 163 19.96 -0.84 -7.60
C ASP A 163 21.27 -0.04 -7.53
N ASN A 164 22.39 -0.71 -7.84
CA ASN A 164 23.73 -0.10 -7.95
C ASN A 164 23.85 0.90 -9.10
N ASN A 165 22.95 0.88 -10.08
CA ASN A 165 23.03 1.63 -11.34
C ASN A 165 22.09 2.84 -11.38
N GLY A 166 21.52 3.21 -10.22
CA GLY A 166 20.62 4.34 -10.09
C GLY A 166 19.25 4.10 -10.73
N TYR A 167 18.73 2.88 -10.66
CA TYR A 167 17.33 2.60 -10.95
C TYR A 167 16.54 2.34 -9.67
N VAL A 168 15.39 2.99 -9.54
CA VAL A 168 14.35 2.61 -8.57
C VAL A 168 13.40 1.62 -9.24
N TYR A 169 13.15 0.48 -8.58
CA TYR A 169 12.22 -0.56 -8.99
C TYR A 169 10.97 -0.45 -8.13
N VAL A 170 9.80 -0.44 -8.76
CA VAL A 170 8.52 -0.28 -8.05
C VAL A 170 7.50 -1.26 -8.61
N ASN A 171 6.84 -2.01 -7.74
CA ASN A 171 5.75 -2.87 -8.16
C ASN A 171 4.47 -2.06 -8.45
N VAL A 172 3.67 -2.53 -9.40
CA VAL A 172 2.31 -2.03 -9.62
C VAL A 172 1.38 -3.25 -9.56
N GLY A 173 0.72 -3.42 -8.41
CA GLY A 173 -0.18 -4.54 -8.17
C GLY A 173 -1.46 -4.49 -9.00
N SER A 174 -2.10 -5.65 -9.15
CA SER A 174 -3.36 -5.79 -9.88
C SER A 174 -4.56 -5.33 -9.07
N TYR A 175 -5.44 -4.56 -9.71
CA TYR A 175 -6.76 -4.27 -9.14
C TYR A 175 -7.81 -5.37 -9.39
N ASP A 176 -7.45 -6.41 -10.15
CA ASP A 176 -8.28 -7.60 -10.39
C ASP A 176 -7.60 -8.88 -9.86
N GLU A 177 -8.40 -9.85 -9.42
CA GLU A 177 -7.89 -11.08 -8.80
C GLU A 177 -7.28 -12.05 -9.80
N THR A 178 -7.92 -12.25 -10.95
CA THR A 178 -7.59 -13.35 -11.89
C THR A 178 -7.68 -12.95 -13.37
N CYS A 179 -7.75 -11.67 -13.68
CA CYS A 179 -7.98 -11.11 -15.01
C CYS A 179 -9.16 -11.77 -15.74
N LYS A 180 -10.36 -11.63 -15.18
CA LYS A 180 -11.58 -12.31 -15.68
C LYS A 180 -12.54 -11.37 -16.41
N GLN A 181 -13.38 -11.93 -17.28
CA GLN A 181 -14.47 -11.17 -17.91
C GLN A 181 -15.44 -10.68 -16.81
N PRO A 182 -15.87 -9.40 -16.86
CA PRO A 182 -16.77 -8.84 -15.86
C PRO A 182 -18.03 -9.69 -15.65
N GLY A 183 -18.37 -9.96 -14.39
CA GLY A 183 -19.55 -10.75 -14.02
C GLY A 183 -19.42 -12.27 -14.21
N THR A 184 -18.26 -12.76 -14.66
CA THR A 184 -18.03 -14.20 -14.87
C THR A 184 -16.83 -14.70 -14.04
N LYS A 185 -16.56 -16.00 -14.16
CA LYS A 185 -15.35 -16.65 -13.63
C LYS A 185 -14.34 -17.02 -14.73
N GLN A 186 -14.61 -16.60 -15.96
CA GLN A 186 -13.79 -16.93 -17.13
C GLN A 186 -12.61 -15.96 -17.24
N GLY A 187 -11.38 -16.50 -17.20
CA GLY A 187 -10.16 -15.72 -17.43
C GLY A 187 -10.06 -15.22 -18.87
N ILE A 188 -9.39 -14.08 -19.06
CA ILE A 188 -9.09 -13.49 -20.38
C ILE A 188 -7.66 -13.86 -20.76
N MET A 189 -7.45 -14.32 -22.01
CA MET A 189 -6.12 -14.61 -22.56
C MET A 189 -5.97 -14.02 -23.97
N PRO A 190 -4.96 -13.15 -24.22
CA PRO A 190 -4.02 -12.57 -23.25
C PRO A 190 -4.71 -11.57 -22.29
N CYS A 191 -4.14 -11.37 -21.11
CA CYS A 191 -4.71 -10.54 -20.05
C CYS A 191 -4.39 -9.08 -20.38
N PRO A 192 -5.38 -8.24 -20.70
CA PRO A 192 -5.13 -6.85 -21.10
C PRO A 192 -4.56 -5.99 -19.97
N LEU A 193 -4.58 -6.48 -18.73
CA LEU A 193 -4.08 -5.75 -17.57
C LEU A 193 -2.54 -5.76 -17.47
N LEU A 194 -1.89 -6.79 -18.01
CA LEU A 194 -0.42 -6.96 -17.91
C LEU A 194 0.37 -5.84 -18.62
N ASP A 195 -0.29 -5.07 -19.48
CA ASP A 195 0.29 -3.88 -20.11
C ASP A 195 0.61 -2.77 -19.11
N SER A 196 -0.08 -2.74 -17.96
CA SER A 196 0.01 -1.60 -17.03
C SER A 196 -0.03 -1.97 -15.55
N ILE A 197 -0.32 -3.21 -15.16
CA ILE A 197 -0.29 -3.69 -13.78
C ILE A 197 0.22 -5.13 -13.74
N GLY A 198 0.37 -5.70 -12.53
CA GLY A 198 0.76 -7.08 -12.35
C GLY A 198 2.25 -7.28 -12.66
N GLY A 199 3.09 -6.34 -12.25
CA GLY A 199 4.50 -6.33 -12.62
C GLY A 199 5.34 -5.35 -11.80
N ILE A 200 6.59 -5.20 -12.24
CA ILE A 200 7.56 -4.27 -11.66
C ILE A 200 8.12 -3.41 -12.79
N TRP A 201 8.21 -2.10 -12.54
CA TRP A 201 8.79 -1.12 -13.45
C TRP A 201 10.01 -0.47 -12.81
N ARG A 202 10.96 -0.06 -13.64
CA ARG A 202 12.13 0.69 -13.18
C ARG A 202 12.22 2.08 -13.81
N PHE A 203 12.74 3.02 -13.02
CA PHE A 203 12.88 4.43 -13.37
C PHE A 203 14.26 4.91 -12.96
N LYS A 204 14.79 5.92 -13.63
CA LYS A 204 16.08 6.50 -13.27
C LYS A 204 15.96 7.35 -12.00
N THR A 205 16.88 7.21 -11.05
CA THR A 205 16.84 8.02 -9.81
C THR A 205 17.37 9.43 -10.02
N ASP A 206 18.18 9.68 -11.04
CA ASP A 206 18.71 11.01 -11.38
C ASP A 206 17.75 11.87 -12.22
N ARG A 207 16.56 11.34 -12.56
CA ARG A 207 15.50 12.05 -13.28
C ARG A 207 14.30 12.28 -12.38
N LEU A 208 13.95 13.55 -12.18
CA LEU A 208 12.77 13.94 -11.43
C LEU A 208 11.52 13.93 -12.32
N ASN A 209 10.35 13.81 -11.69
CA ASN A 209 9.04 13.99 -12.31
C ASN A 209 8.70 13.06 -13.48
N GLN A 210 9.28 11.84 -13.52
CA GLN A 210 8.95 10.84 -14.52
C GLN A 210 7.48 10.41 -14.40
N TYR A 211 6.81 10.23 -15.52
CA TYR A 211 5.49 9.62 -15.59
C TYR A 211 5.61 8.10 -15.60
N TYR A 212 4.52 7.42 -15.23
CA TYR A 212 4.49 5.95 -15.29
C TYR A 212 4.83 5.41 -16.69
N SER A 213 4.39 6.11 -17.75
CA SER A 213 4.71 5.80 -19.16
C SER A 213 6.19 5.87 -19.51
N ASP A 214 7.02 6.55 -18.71
CA ASP A 214 8.46 6.62 -18.90
C ASP A 214 9.18 5.38 -18.32
N GLY A 215 8.44 4.57 -17.55
CA GLY A 215 8.97 3.40 -16.87
C GLY A 215 9.27 2.26 -17.82
N ILE A 216 10.40 1.59 -17.58
CA ILE A 216 10.74 0.37 -18.30
C ILE A 216 10.19 -0.80 -17.49
N ARG A 217 9.25 -1.57 -18.05
CA ARG A 217 8.77 -2.81 -17.42
C ARG A 217 9.94 -3.76 -17.24
N TYR A 218 10.22 -4.12 -15.99
CA TYR A 218 11.31 -5.02 -15.63
C TYR A 218 10.83 -6.47 -15.61
N ALA A 219 9.69 -6.75 -14.97
CA ALA A 219 9.07 -8.07 -14.94
C ALA A 219 7.54 -7.95 -14.96
N THR A 220 6.85 -8.99 -15.42
CA THR A 220 5.39 -9.10 -15.44
C THR A 220 4.94 -10.40 -14.76
N GLY A 221 3.64 -10.65 -14.75
CA GLY A 221 3.07 -11.86 -14.14
C GLY A 221 3.12 -11.90 -12.61
N LEU A 222 3.20 -10.73 -11.96
CA LEU A 222 3.33 -10.58 -10.51
C LEU A 222 2.09 -9.86 -9.95
N LYS A 223 1.10 -10.60 -9.44
CA LYS A 223 -0.18 -10.02 -9.00
C LYS A 223 -0.01 -8.88 -8.00
N ASN A 224 0.63 -9.14 -6.87
CA ASN A 224 0.83 -8.16 -5.80
C ASN A 224 2.14 -8.44 -5.06
N VAL A 225 3.21 -7.73 -5.44
CA VAL A 225 4.52 -7.87 -4.81
C VAL A 225 4.54 -7.14 -3.46
N VAL A 226 4.74 -7.87 -2.36
CA VAL A 226 4.81 -7.31 -0.99
C VAL A 226 6.22 -7.22 -0.43
N GLY A 227 7.11 -8.11 -0.86
CA GLY A 227 8.54 -8.04 -0.61
C GLY A 227 9.27 -7.76 -1.92
N LEU A 228 10.15 -6.77 -1.93
CA LEU A 228 10.93 -6.41 -3.10
C LEU A 228 12.29 -5.90 -2.63
N ASP A 229 13.38 -6.54 -3.06
CA ASP A 229 14.72 -6.07 -2.71
C ASP A 229 15.74 -6.35 -3.81
N TRP A 230 16.76 -5.50 -3.86
CA TRP A 230 17.86 -5.62 -4.80
C TRP A 230 19.06 -6.28 -4.10
N ASN A 231 19.41 -7.48 -4.55
CA ASN A 231 20.59 -8.15 -4.05
C ASN A 231 21.83 -7.60 -4.76
N SER A 232 22.69 -6.92 -4.00
CA SER A 232 23.89 -6.28 -4.55
C SER A 232 25.05 -7.25 -4.81
N THR A 233 24.98 -8.48 -4.27
CA THR A 233 26.00 -9.52 -4.48
C THR A 233 25.87 -10.18 -5.85
N ASN A 234 24.65 -10.52 -6.26
CA ASN A 234 24.37 -11.14 -7.56
C ASN A 234 23.78 -10.17 -8.60
N ASN A 235 23.50 -8.92 -8.23
CA ASN A 235 22.90 -7.90 -9.09
C ASN A 235 21.57 -8.35 -9.71
N SER A 236 20.71 -8.97 -8.89
CA SER A 236 19.36 -9.37 -9.28
C SER A 236 18.29 -8.87 -8.30
N LEU A 237 17.06 -8.87 -8.79
CA LEU A 237 15.90 -8.39 -8.06
C LEU A 237 15.15 -9.57 -7.45
N PHE A 238 14.91 -9.54 -6.14
CA PHE A 238 14.09 -10.54 -5.47
C PHE A 238 12.69 -10.00 -5.21
N ALA A 239 11.67 -10.80 -5.50
CA ALA A 239 10.28 -10.44 -5.29
C ALA A 239 9.51 -11.55 -4.58
N LEU A 240 8.76 -11.18 -3.54
CA LEU A 240 7.74 -11.99 -2.89
C LEU A 240 6.37 -11.46 -3.27
N MET A 241 5.51 -12.31 -3.85
CA MET A 241 4.16 -11.91 -4.22
C MET A 241 3.10 -12.59 -3.35
N HIS A 242 1.99 -11.89 -3.13
CA HIS A 242 0.71 -12.50 -2.82
C HIS A 242 0.03 -12.90 -4.13
N GLY A 243 -0.15 -14.20 -4.32
CA GLY A 243 -0.80 -14.80 -5.49
C GLY A 243 -2.33 -14.64 -5.51
N ARG A 244 -2.97 -15.36 -6.44
CA ARG A 244 -4.45 -15.44 -6.48
C ARG A 244 -4.98 -16.29 -5.33
N GLY A 245 -6.18 -16.02 -4.85
CA GLY A 245 -6.87 -16.82 -3.83
C GLY A 245 -8.31 -17.16 -4.19
N LYS A 246 -9.09 -17.54 -3.18
CA LYS A 246 -10.55 -17.81 -3.26
C LYS A 246 -10.95 -18.96 -4.18
N PHE A 247 -10.18 -20.04 -4.17
CA PHE A 247 -10.34 -21.15 -5.10
C PHE A 247 -11.65 -21.92 -4.89
N HIS A 248 -11.98 -22.28 -3.65
CA HIS A 248 -13.24 -22.93 -3.31
C HIS A 248 -14.44 -21.99 -3.52
N GLU A 249 -14.31 -20.72 -3.16
CA GLU A 249 -15.40 -19.75 -3.27
C GLU A 249 -15.77 -19.50 -4.74
N ASP A 250 -14.77 -19.37 -5.62
CA ASP A 250 -15.01 -19.19 -7.05
C ASP A 250 -15.18 -20.54 -7.79
N PHE A 251 -14.58 -21.63 -7.35
CA PHE A 251 -14.59 -22.90 -8.08
C PHE A 251 -14.83 -24.11 -7.15
N PRO A 252 -15.98 -24.16 -6.46
CA PRO A 252 -16.27 -25.21 -5.47
C PRO A 252 -16.38 -26.61 -6.08
N GLN A 253 -16.59 -26.70 -7.40
CA GLN A 253 -16.60 -27.96 -8.13
C GLN A 253 -15.20 -28.58 -8.33
N TYR A 254 -14.14 -27.80 -8.12
CA TYR A 254 -12.75 -28.24 -8.30
C TYR A 254 -11.94 -28.20 -7.00
N TYR A 255 -12.32 -27.36 -6.03
CA TYR A 255 -11.56 -27.13 -4.81
C TYR A 255 -12.45 -27.24 -3.59
N THR A 256 -11.89 -27.76 -2.51
CA THR A 256 -12.48 -27.77 -1.16
C THR A 256 -12.04 -26.52 -0.37
N PRO A 257 -12.70 -26.17 0.75
CA PRO A 257 -12.24 -25.10 1.63
C PRO A 257 -10.78 -25.29 2.07
N GLN A 258 -10.38 -26.53 2.35
CA GLN A 258 -9.02 -26.88 2.76
C GLN A 258 -7.99 -26.67 1.63
N ASP A 259 -8.39 -26.81 0.36
CA ASP A 259 -7.53 -26.49 -0.77
C ASP A 259 -7.29 -24.98 -0.86
N SER A 260 -8.33 -24.15 -0.64
CA SER A 260 -8.18 -22.67 -0.59
C SER A 260 -7.22 -22.18 0.51
N GLU A 261 -7.04 -22.95 1.58
CA GLU A 261 -6.12 -22.61 2.67
C GLU A 261 -4.65 -22.92 2.32
N LYS A 262 -4.43 -23.87 1.41
CA LYS A 262 -3.10 -24.42 1.09
C LYS A 262 -2.59 -24.03 -0.29
N LEU A 263 -3.50 -23.72 -1.21
CA LEU A 263 -3.20 -23.41 -2.60
C LEU A 263 -3.68 -22.01 -2.98
N PRO A 264 -2.94 -21.31 -3.85
CA PRO A 264 -1.60 -21.65 -4.32
C PRO A 264 -0.55 -21.31 -3.26
N ALA A 265 0.66 -21.84 -3.43
CA ALA A 265 1.80 -21.39 -2.66
C ALA A 265 2.12 -19.93 -2.99
N GLU A 266 2.53 -19.19 -1.95
CA GLU A 266 3.22 -17.92 -2.16
C GLU A 266 4.64 -18.18 -2.67
N THR A 267 5.15 -17.28 -3.51
CA THR A 267 6.37 -17.52 -4.28
C THR A 267 7.42 -16.43 -4.05
N LEU A 268 8.68 -16.85 -3.91
CA LEU A 268 9.86 -16.00 -3.99
C LEU A 268 10.50 -16.17 -5.37
N TYR A 269 10.72 -15.07 -6.07
CA TYR A 269 11.39 -15.05 -7.36
C TYR A 269 12.72 -14.31 -7.26
N GLU A 270 13.75 -14.84 -7.91
CA GLU A 270 14.88 -14.06 -8.40
C GLU A 270 14.57 -13.68 -9.85
N LEU A 271 14.38 -12.39 -10.11
CA LEU A 271 13.92 -11.85 -11.38
C LEU A 271 15.06 -11.20 -12.16
N ARG A 272 14.98 -11.38 -13.48
CA ARG A 272 15.74 -10.67 -14.50
C ARG A 272 14.80 -9.83 -15.36
N GLN A 273 15.39 -8.90 -16.10
CA GLN A 273 14.62 -8.07 -17.02
C GLN A 273 13.97 -8.94 -18.11
N GLY A 274 12.66 -8.82 -18.25
CA GLY A 274 11.85 -9.54 -19.23
C GLY A 274 11.13 -10.77 -18.67
N ASP A 275 11.39 -11.15 -17.41
CA ASP A 275 10.75 -12.32 -16.80
C ASP A 275 9.24 -12.13 -16.66
N ASP A 276 8.51 -13.24 -16.81
CA ASP A 276 7.08 -13.37 -16.57
C ASP A 276 6.86 -14.43 -15.48
N ALA A 277 6.38 -14.00 -14.32
CA ALA A 277 6.10 -14.88 -13.18
C ALA A 277 4.76 -15.64 -13.30
N GLY A 278 4.02 -15.42 -14.40
CA GLY A 278 2.93 -16.29 -14.85
C GLY A 278 1.53 -15.90 -14.40
N TRP A 279 1.33 -15.01 -13.41
CA TRP A 279 -0.01 -14.50 -13.10
C TRP A 279 -0.60 -13.79 -14.33
N PRO A 280 -1.88 -14.00 -14.70
CA PRO A 280 -2.92 -14.71 -13.95
C PRO A 280 -3.08 -16.21 -14.31
N TYR A 281 -2.20 -16.78 -15.11
CA TYR A 281 -2.37 -18.10 -15.73
C TYR A 281 -1.72 -19.24 -14.97
N VAL A 282 -0.55 -18.99 -14.41
CA VAL A 282 0.27 -20.00 -13.74
C VAL A 282 0.34 -19.66 -12.26
N TYR A 283 0.20 -20.69 -11.44
CA TYR A 283 0.35 -20.66 -9.99
C TYR A 283 0.94 -21.99 -9.54
N TYR A 284 1.65 -21.98 -8.43
CA TYR A 284 2.29 -23.16 -7.83
C TYR A 284 1.45 -23.71 -6.69
#